data_AF-A0A958A026-F1
#
_entry.id   AF-A0A958A026-F1
#
_cell.length_a   1.000
_cell.length_b   1.000
_cell.length_c   1.000
_cell.angle_alpha   90.00
_cell.angle_beta   90.00
_cell.angle_gamma   90.00
#
_symmetry.space_group_name_H-M   'P 1'
#
loop_
_entity.id
_entity.type
_entity.pdbx_description
1 polymer ?
#
loop_
_entity_poly.entity_id
_entity_poly.type
_entity_poly.pdbx_seq_one_letter_code
_entity_poly.pdbx_strand_id
1 'polypeptide(L)'
;MAVDLQNSVVLITGADPGNSRFGTGFVIYQDDEMAYLLTCAHVVDDVGGESAIDVEGVSAVVVAYGSAAELDLAVLRVPSRADKHPLPLQPTGDKDSRFVTAGFQKFGSHFLVRPLQGVLGQTVALAIRGQTDRVRAWDLKIEDDYQLQPGYSGS
;
A
#
# COMPACT_ATOMS: atom_id res chain seq x y z
N MET A 1 9.78 16.73 12.22
CA MET A 1 10.17 15.36 12.58
C MET A 1 9.85 14.51 11.38
N ALA A 2 10.84 13.86 10.76
CA ALA A 2 10.57 12.94 9.67
C ALA A 2 9.74 11.79 10.25
N VAL A 3 8.53 11.58 9.73
CA VAL A 3 7.78 10.36 10.04
C VAL A 3 8.65 9.20 9.58
N ASP A 4 8.97 8.28 10.49
CA ASP A 4 9.62 7.03 10.10
C ASP A 4 8.59 6.19 9.35
N LEU A 5 8.51 6.42 8.04
CA LEU A 5 7.51 5.84 7.15
C LEU A 5 7.52 4.31 7.21
N GLN A 6 8.67 3.70 7.56
CA GLN A 6 8.81 2.26 7.72
C GLN A 6 7.93 1.72 8.87
N ASN A 7 7.69 2.52 9.91
CA ASN A 7 6.81 2.16 11.02
C ASN A 7 5.32 2.42 10.70
N SER A 8 5.00 2.93 9.52
CA SER A 8 3.61 3.13 9.09
C SER A 8 3.15 2.09 8.08
N VAL A 9 4.09 1.36 7.48
CA VAL A 9 3.82 0.35 6.46
C VAL A 9 3.88 -1.06 7.06
N VAL A 10 3.18 -1.98 6.41
CA VAL A 10 3.10 -3.40 6.79
C VAL A 10 3.29 -4.30 5.59
N LEU A 11 3.83 -5.48 5.84
CA LEU A 11 3.88 -6.55 4.85
C LEU A 11 2.54 -7.28 4.84
N ILE A 12 1.99 -7.48 3.64
CA ILE A 12 0.79 -8.29 3.41
C ILE A 12 1.19 -9.55 2.65
N THR A 13 0.83 -10.71 3.18
CA THR A 13 1.11 -12.04 2.62
C THR A 13 -0.14 -12.92 2.64
N GLY A 14 -0.05 -14.08 1.99
CA GLY A 14 -1.08 -15.11 2.03
C GLY A 14 -0.86 -16.10 3.18
N ALA A 15 -1.94 -16.67 3.70
CA ALA A 15 -1.89 -17.73 4.71
C ALA A 15 -1.34 -19.06 4.17
N ASP A 16 -1.35 -19.26 2.85
CA ASP A 16 -0.73 -20.42 2.19
C ASP A 16 0.80 -20.19 2.04
N PRO A 17 1.66 -21.00 2.69
CA PRO A 17 3.11 -20.89 2.54
C PRO A 17 3.62 -21.14 1.11
N GLY A 18 2.82 -21.79 0.26
CA GLY A 18 3.11 -21.98 -1.16
C GLY A 18 2.90 -20.73 -2.00
N ASN A 19 2.12 -19.75 -1.50
CA ASN A 19 1.90 -18.49 -2.18
C ASN A 19 3.04 -17.51 -1.90
N SER A 20 3.82 -17.20 -2.95
CA SER A 20 4.95 -16.26 -2.85
C SER A 20 4.58 -14.81 -3.17
N ARG A 21 3.29 -14.53 -3.42
CA ARG A 21 2.77 -13.18 -3.63
C ARG A 21 2.69 -12.44 -2.31
N PHE A 22 2.92 -11.14 -2.39
CA PHE A 22 2.91 -10.24 -1.26
C PHE A 22 2.68 -8.81 -1.75
N GLY A 23 2.34 -7.92 -0.85
CA GLY A 23 2.22 -6.49 -1.11
C GLY A 23 2.52 -5.67 0.12
N THR A 24 2.31 -4.37 -0.02
CA THR A 24 2.45 -3.40 1.07
C THR A 24 1.07 -2.84 1.43
N GLY A 25 0.86 -2.57 2.71
CA GLY A 25 -0.23 -1.69 3.15
C GLY A 25 0.31 -0.65 4.12
N PHE A 26 -0.50 0.35 4.45
CA PHE A 26 -0.15 1.33 5.47
C PHE A 26 -1.34 1.66 6.37
N VAL A 27 -1.05 1.99 7.63
CA VAL A 27 -2.08 2.33 8.63
C VAL A 27 -2.67 3.70 8.29
N ILE A 28 -3.99 3.80 8.14
CA ILE A 28 -4.70 5.06 7.88
C ILE A 28 -5.45 5.57 9.12
N TYR A 29 -5.77 4.67 10.05
CA TYR A 29 -6.48 4.98 11.29
C TYR A 29 -6.24 3.86 12.30
N GLN A 30 -6.20 4.18 13.59
CA GLN A 30 -6.26 3.19 14.66
C GLN A 30 -6.89 3.78 15.93
N ASP A 31 -7.53 2.93 16.71
CA ASP A 31 -7.95 3.19 18.08
C ASP A 31 -7.28 2.18 19.04
N ASP A 32 -7.77 2.06 20.26
CA ASP A 32 -7.19 1.16 21.27
C ASP A 32 -7.37 -0.33 20.93
N GLU A 33 -8.33 -0.69 20.07
CA GLU A 33 -8.68 -2.08 19.75
C GLU A 33 -8.32 -2.48 18.33
N MET A 34 -8.47 -1.57 17.36
CA MET A 34 -8.39 -1.87 15.94
C MET A 34 -7.49 -0.89 15.18
N ALA A 35 -6.80 -1.41 14.17
CA ALA A 35 -6.11 -0.64 13.16
C ALA A 35 -6.73 -0.91 11.78
N TYR A 36 -6.81 0.13 10.97
CA TYR A 36 -7.32 0.11 9.61
C TYR A 36 -6.19 0.45 8.65
N LEU A 37 -6.04 -0.39 7.63
CA LEU A 37 -4.95 -0.30 6.69
C LEU A 37 -5.48 -0.15 5.27
N LEU A 38 -4.81 0.69 4.49
CA LEU A 38 -5.07 0.80 3.05
C LEU A 38 -4.03 -0.01 2.28
N THR A 39 -4.47 -0.68 1.23
CA THR A 39 -3.62 -1.37 0.24
C THR A 39 -4.31 -1.37 -1.12
N CYS A 40 -3.66 -1.96 -2.14
CA CYS A 40 -4.30 -2.22 -3.42
C CYS A 40 -5.21 -3.45 -3.37
N ALA A 41 -6.32 -3.43 -4.10
CA ALA A 41 -7.25 -4.56 -4.13
C ALA A 41 -6.63 -5.81 -4.76
N HIS A 42 -5.81 -5.66 -5.80
CA HIS A 42 -5.11 -6.78 -6.41
C HIS A 42 -4.15 -7.48 -5.44
N VAL A 43 -3.64 -6.80 -4.41
CA VAL A 43 -2.81 -7.44 -3.37
C VAL A 43 -3.64 -8.47 -2.61
N VAL A 44 -4.89 -8.16 -2.29
CA VAL A 44 -5.84 -9.10 -1.65
C VAL A 44 -6.06 -10.32 -2.55
N ASP A 45 -6.28 -10.11 -3.84
CA ASP A 45 -6.48 -11.20 -4.80
C ASP A 45 -5.23 -12.07 -4.92
N ASP A 46 -4.07 -11.43 -5.08
CA ASP A 46 -2.78 -12.09 -5.28
C ASP A 46 -2.36 -12.95 -4.09
N VAL A 47 -2.69 -12.55 -2.86
CA VAL A 47 -2.37 -13.32 -1.63
C VAL A 47 -3.34 -14.48 -1.36
N GLY A 48 -4.36 -14.66 -2.19
CA GLY A 48 -5.30 -15.78 -2.10
C GLY A 48 -6.74 -15.39 -1.74
N GLY A 49 -7.06 -14.09 -1.77
CA GLY A 49 -8.40 -13.56 -1.51
C GLY A 49 -8.66 -13.22 -0.05
N GLU A 50 -9.87 -12.73 0.22
CA GLU A 50 -10.27 -12.11 1.50
C GLU A 50 -10.05 -13.01 2.73
N SER A 51 -10.17 -14.33 2.59
CA SER A 51 -10.01 -15.29 3.68
C SER A 51 -8.56 -15.71 3.96
N ALA A 52 -7.61 -15.31 3.10
CA ALA A 52 -6.22 -15.74 3.15
C ALA A 52 -5.26 -14.61 3.57
N ILE A 53 -5.75 -13.41 3.87
CA ILE A 53 -4.91 -12.26 4.14
C ILE A 53 -4.23 -12.38 5.51
N ASP A 54 -2.91 -12.30 5.48
CA ASP A 54 -2.04 -12.21 6.65
C ASP A 54 -1.25 -10.88 6.62
N VAL A 55 -1.32 -10.13 7.72
CA VAL A 55 -0.60 -8.87 7.91
C VAL A 55 0.42 -9.07 9.02
N GLU A 56 1.68 -9.28 8.63
CA GLU A 56 2.80 -9.54 9.55
C GLU A 56 2.51 -10.65 10.59
N GLY A 57 1.88 -11.74 10.17
CA GLY A 57 1.53 -12.89 11.02
C GLY A 57 0.16 -12.81 11.69
N VAL A 58 -0.65 -11.80 11.36
CA VAL A 58 -1.99 -11.60 11.91
C VAL A 58 -3.04 -11.64 10.81
N SER A 59 -4.05 -12.49 10.98
CA SER A 59 -5.18 -12.56 10.04
C SER A 59 -5.94 -11.22 10.00
N ALA A 60 -6.19 -10.72 8.79
CA ALA A 60 -6.90 -9.48 8.55
C ALA A 60 -8.30 -9.72 7.99
N VAL A 61 -9.20 -8.77 8.25
CA VAL A 61 -10.55 -8.76 7.69
C VAL A 61 -10.64 -7.65 6.65
N VAL A 62 -11.11 -7.96 5.44
CA VAL A 62 -11.45 -6.94 4.45
C VAL A 62 -12.74 -6.24 4.88
N VAL A 63 -12.68 -4.93 5.07
CA VAL A 63 -13.85 -4.12 5.48
C VAL A 63 -14.41 -3.27 4.33
N ALA A 64 -13.60 -3.00 3.31
CA ALA A 64 -14.02 -2.40 2.06
C ALA A 64 -13.11 -2.88 0.93
N TYR A 65 -13.67 -3.06 -0.27
CA TYR A 65 -12.96 -3.58 -1.42
C TYR A 65 -13.50 -2.93 -2.69
N GLY A 66 -12.65 -2.21 -3.40
CA GLY A 66 -12.90 -1.66 -4.72
C GLY A 66 -12.03 -2.39 -5.74
N SER A 67 -12.65 -3.20 -6.59
CA SER A 67 -11.95 -4.14 -7.48
C SER A 67 -10.89 -3.47 -8.37
N ALA A 68 -10.00 -4.27 -8.97
CA ALA A 68 -9.04 -3.79 -9.96
C ALA A 68 -9.69 -3.17 -11.22
N ALA A 69 -10.98 -3.46 -11.48
CA ALA A 69 -11.76 -2.81 -12.53
C ALA A 69 -12.35 -1.45 -12.11
N GLU A 70 -12.11 -1.05 -10.86
CA GLU A 70 -12.50 0.23 -10.27
C GLU A 70 -11.25 1.04 -9.88
N LEU A 71 -11.03 1.28 -8.59
CA LEU A 71 -9.93 2.11 -8.08
C LEU A 71 -8.74 1.30 -7.56
N ASP A 72 -8.82 -0.04 -7.60
CA ASP A 72 -7.79 -0.96 -7.10
C ASP A 72 -7.38 -0.66 -5.66
N LEU A 73 -8.36 -0.52 -4.75
CA LEU A 73 -8.15 -0.20 -3.34
C LEU A 73 -8.89 -1.16 -2.44
N ALA A 74 -8.26 -1.57 -1.34
CA ALA A 74 -8.88 -2.35 -0.28
C ALA A 74 -8.53 -1.77 1.09
N VAL A 75 -9.49 -1.85 2.01
CA VAL A 75 -9.30 -1.50 3.41
C VAL A 75 -9.35 -2.77 4.24
N LEU A 76 -8.30 -2.98 5.02
CA LEU A 76 -8.13 -4.10 5.93
C LEU A 76 -8.31 -3.65 7.37
N ARG A 77 -8.81 -4.53 8.23
CA ARG A 77 -8.88 -4.34 9.68
C ARG A 77 -8.12 -5.45 10.40
N VAL A 78 -7.28 -5.05 11.34
CA VAL A 78 -6.51 -5.93 12.24
C VAL A 78 -6.58 -5.39 13.67
N PRO A 79 -6.23 -6.17 14.71
CA PRO A 79 -6.03 -5.64 16.06
C PRO A 79 -5.06 -4.47 16.09
N SER A 80 -5.29 -3.50 16.98
CA SER A 80 -4.47 -2.29 17.09
C SER A 80 -2.98 -2.59 17.28
N ARG A 81 -2.14 -1.71 16.73
CA ARG A 81 -0.68 -1.90 16.65
C ARG A 81 0.02 -0.66 17.17
N ALA A 82 0.30 -0.65 18.48
CA ALA A 82 0.94 0.49 19.16
C ALA A 82 2.32 0.86 18.60
N ASP A 83 2.99 -0.07 17.91
CA ASP A 83 4.25 0.11 17.20
C ASP A 83 4.10 0.82 15.84
N LYS A 84 2.87 0.92 15.31
CA LYS A 84 2.59 1.51 14.00
C LYS A 84 1.94 2.89 14.11
N HIS A 85 2.33 3.79 13.22
CA HIS A 85 1.81 5.16 13.19
C HIS A 85 0.87 5.37 12.00
N PRO A 86 -0.38 5.82 12.23
CA PRO A 86 -1.29 6.17 11.14
C PRO A 86 -0.72 7.30 10.29
N LEU A 87 -0.81 7.17 8.97
CA LEU A 87 -0.50 8.22 8.02
C LEU A 87 -1.78 8.98 7.68
N PRO A 88 -1.86 10.29 8.00
CA PRO A 88 -3.01 11.09 7.62
C PRO A 88 -3.07 11.19 6.09
N LEU A 89 -4.26 10.95 5.54
CA LEU A 89 -4.48 11.03 4.10
C LEU A 89 -4.40 12.48 3.62
N GLN A 90 -3.62 12.72 2.57
CA GLN A 90 -3.51 14.00 1.91
C GLN A 90 -4.14 13.92 0.51
N PRO A 91 -5.36 14.44 0.30
CA PRO A 91 -6.10 14.26 -0.96
C PRO A 91 -5.61 15.17 -2.10
N THR A 92 -4.62 16.01 -1.84
CA THR A 92 -4.10 17.01 -2.78
C THR A 92 -2.58 17.02 -2.77
N GLY A 93 -2.00 17.37 -3.89
CA GLY A 93 -0.57 17.62 -4.03
C GLY A 93 -0.36 18.65 -5.12
N ASP A 94 0.81 19.28 -5.11
CA ASP A 94 1.23 20.21 -6.15
C ASP A 94 2.34 19.58 -6.97
N LYS A 95 2.41 19.93 -8.26
CA LYS A 95 3.55 19.55 -9.11
C LYS A 95 4.86 19.97 -8.44
N ASP A 96 5.87 19.12 -8.60
CA ASP A 96 7.22 19.26 -8.02
C ASP A 96 7.26 19.16 -6.48
N SER A 97 6.13 18.87 -5.82
CA SER A 97 6.12 18.55 -4.39
C SER A 97 6.91 17.28 -4.12
N ARG A 98 7.74 17.32 -3.08
CA ARG A 98 8.49 16.15 -2.62
C ARG A 98 7.57 15.14 -1.95
N PHE A 99 7.84 13.87 -2.18
CA PHE A 99 7.20 12.78 -1.47
C PHE A 99 8.24 11.74 -1.02
N VAL A 100 7.84 10.92 -0.05
CA VAL A 100 8.55 9.72 0.37
C VAL A 100 7.54 8.57 0.32
N THR A 101 7.92 7.44 -0.26
CA THR A 101 7.16 6.18 -0.24
C THR A 101 8.02 5.08 0.38
N ALA A 102 7.42 4.08 1.01
CA ALA A 102 8.13 2.92 1.53
C ALA A 102 7.33 1.66 1.25
N GLY A 103 7.94 0.72 0.54
CA GLY A 103 7.33 -0.55 0.18
C GLY A 103 8.22 -1.73 0.50
N PHE A 104 7.60 -2.90 0.62
CA PHE A 104 8.31 -4.15 0.76
C PHE A 104 8.83 -4.62 -0.59
N GLN A 105 10.02 -5.21 -0.60
CA GLN A 105 10.54 -5.95 -1.73
C GLN A 105 11.21 -7.23 -1.26
N LYS A 106 11.26 -8.23 -2.13
CA LYS A 106 11.88 -9.52 -1.82
C LYS A 106 13.40 -9.38 -1.75
N PHE A 107 14.00 -9.97 -0.72
CA PHE A 107 15.45 -10.05 -0.52
C PHE A 107 15.84 -11.48 -0.09
N GLY A 108 16.15 -12.32 -1.07
CA GLY A 108 16.35 -13.75 -0.84
C GLY A 108 15.07 -14.41 -0.30
N SER A 109 15.17 -15.00 0.90
CA SER A 109 14.04 -15.57 1.64
C SER A 109 13.35 -14.58 2.59
N HIS A 110 13.81 -13.33 2.62
CA HIS A 110 13.30 -12.28 3.50
C HIS A 110 12.67 -11.15 2.67
N PHE A 111 12.14 -10.15 3.38
CA PHE A 111 11.69 -8.91 2.80
C PHE A 111 12.52 -7.77 3.36
N LEU A 112 12.75 -6.75 2.53
CA LEU A 112 13.29 -5.48 3.00
C LEU A 112 12.24 -4.40 2.73
N VAL A 113 12.11 -3.47 3.66
CA VAL A 113 11.39 -2.21 3.48
C VAL A 113 12.40 -1.13 3.15
N ARG A 114 12.18 -0.36 2.09
CA ARG A 114 13.08 0.71 1.69
C ARG A 114 12.28 1.98 1.43
N PRO A 115 12.66 3.11 2.05
CA PRO A 115 12.09 4.39 1.69
C PRO A 115 12.72 4.87 0.38
N LEU A 116 11.90 5.42 -0.50
CA LEU A 116 12.29 6.08 -1.73
C LEU A 116 11.77 7.51 -1.72
N GLN A 117 12.57 8.42 -2.22
CA GLN A 117 12.27 9.83 -2.35
C GLN A 117 11.98 10.18 -3.81
N GLY A 118 11.09 11.14 -4.00
CA GLY A 118 10.76 11.61 -5.33
C GLY A 118 10.01 12.93 -5.32
N VAL A 119 9.57 13.33 -6.51
CA VAL A 119 8.73 14.49 -6.74
C VAL A 119 7.50 14.14 -7.58
N LEU A 120 6.38 14.80 -7.30
CA LEU A 120 5.17 14.70 -8.11
C LEU A 120 5.43 15.36 -9.47
N GLY A 121 5.16 14.63 -10.56
CA GLY A 121 5.36 15.06 -11.93
C GLY A 121 4.14 15.80 -12.48
N GLN A 122 3.70 15.42 -13.69
CA GLN A 122 2.49 15.96 -14.28
C GLN A 122 1.26 15.19 -13.80
N THR A 123 0.09 15.82 -13.82
CA THR A 123 -1.16 15.09 -13.67
C THR A 123 -1.48 14.34 -14.96
N VAL A 124 -1.71 13.05 -14.86
CA VAL A 124 -2.17 12.18 -15.95
C VAL A 124 -3.62 11.75 -15.72
N ALA A 125 -4.25 11.24 -16.75
CA ALA A 125 -5.62 10.74 -16.69
C ALA A 125 -5.63 9.24 -16.96
N LEU A 126 -5.92 8.45 -15.94
CA LEU A 126 -6.07 7.01 -16.03
C LEU A 126 -7.41 6.67 -16.68
N ALA A 127 -7.35 5.80 -17.69
CA ALA A 127 -8.52 5.19 -18.30
C ALA A 127 -8.70 3.79 -17.75
N ILE A 128 -9.76 3.59 -16.98
CA ILE A 128 -10.09 2.28 -16.40
C ILE A 128 -11.05 1.56 -17.35
N ARG A 129 -10.75 0.30 -17.65
CA ARG A 129 -11.56 -0.49 -18.57
C ARG A 129 -12.98 -0.63 -18.01
N GLY A 130 -13.98 -0.24 -18.81
CA GLY A 130 -15.39 -0.33 -18.42
C GLY A 130 -15.93 0.94 -17.76
N GLN A 131 -15.10 1.97 -17.55
CA GLN A 131 -15.53 3.28 -17.08
C GLN A 131 -15.41 4.33 -18.19
N THR A 132 -16.38 5.24 -18.25
CA THR A 132 -16.34 6.42 -19.15
C THR A 132 -15.52 7.55 -18.56
N ASP A 133 -15.50 7.64 -17.23
CA ASP A 133 -14.83 8.70 -16.50
C ASP A 133 -13.33 8.40 -16.36
N ARG A 134 -12.53 9.45 -16.35
CA ARG A 134 -11.09 9.36 -16.17
C ARG A 134 -10.72 9.74 -14.75
N VAL A 135 -9.84 8.95 -14.14
CA VAL A 135 -9.30 9.25 -12.81
C VAL A 135 -8.01 10.04 -12.97
N ARG A 136 -7.92 11.20 -12.29
CA ARG A 136 -6.68 11.98 -12.25
C ARG A 136 -5.67 11.28 -11.35
N ALA A 137 -4.44 11.15 -11.83
CA ALA A 137 -3.31 10.63 -11.09
C ALA A 137 -2.08 11.52 -11.29
N TRP A 138 -1.06 11.35 -10.46
CA TRP A 138 0.23 11.99 -10.62
C TRP A 138 1.22 11.02 -11.27
N ASP A 139 2.03 11.51 -12.21
CA ASP A 139 3.30 10.86 -12.50
C ASP A 139 4.20 10.96 -11.27
N LEU A 140 4.89 9.88 -10.93
CA LEU A 140 5.86 9.85 -9.83
C LEU A 140 7.27 9.80 -10.42
N LYS A 141 8.09 10.81 -10.09
CA LYS A 141 9.51 10.83 -10.47
C LYS A 141 10.35 10.46 -9.25
N ILE A 142 10.95 9.28 -9.26
CA ILE A 142 11.87 8.81 -8.22
C ILE A 142 13.22 9.52 -8.39
N GLU A 143 13.74 10.09 -7.31
CA GLU A 143 15.02 10.81 -7.25
C GLU A 143 16.01 10.10 -6.32
N ASP A 144 16.03 8.77 -6.39
CA ASP A 144 16.90 7.87 -5.64
C ASP A 144 17.64 6.91 -6.60
N ASP A 145 18.71 6.28 -6.11
CA ASP A 145 19.48 5.26 -6.87
C ASP A 145 18.71 3.95 -7.08
N TYR A 146 17.53 3.82 -6.44
CA TYR A 146 16.69 2.64 -6.46
C TYR A 146 15.35 2.95 -7.11
N GLN A 147 14.75 1.96 -7.77
CA GLN A 147 13.44 2.07 -8.42
C GLN A 147 12.36 1.34 -7.64
N LEU A 148 11.10 1.76 -7.84
CA LEU A 148 9.92 1.01 -7.39
C LEU A 148 10.01 -0.46 -7.83
N GLN A 149 9.66 -1.37 -6.93
CA GLN A 149 9.64 -2.81 -7.17
C GLN A 149 8.21 -3.36 -7.07
N PRO A 150 7.92 -4.54 -7.64
CA PRO A 150 6.56 -5.11 -7.63
C PRO A 150 5.88 -5.22 -6.26
N GLY A 151 6.63 -5.29 -5.15
CA GLY A 151 6.06 -5.37 -3.80
C GLY A 151 5.62 -4.02 -3.21
N TYR A 152 5.89 -2.90 -3.89
CA TYR A 152 5.44 -1.56 -3.48
C TYR A 152 3.95 -1.31 -3.80
N SER A 153 3.24 -2.29 -4.37
CA SER A 153 1.79 -2.18 -4.49
C SER A 153 1.16 -1.89 -3.13
N GLY A 154 0.45 -0.77 -3.03
CA GLY A 154 -0.19 -0.27 -1.81
C GLY A 154 0.64 0.71 -0.97
N SER A 155 1.86 1.09 -1.39
CA SER A 155 2.71 2.11 -0.73
C SER A 155 2.71 3.48 -1.40
#